data_AF-A0A1S9IVU2-F1
#
_entry.id   AF-A0A1S9IVU2-F1
#
_cell.length_a   1.000
_cell.length_b   1.000
_cell.length_c   1.000
_cell.angle_alpha   90.00
_cell.angle_beta   90.00
_cell.angle_gamma   90.00
#
_symmetry.space_group_name_H-M   'P 1'
#
loop_
_entity.id
_entity.type
_entity.pdbx_description
1 polymer ?
#
loop_
_entity_poly.entity_id
_entity_poly.type
_entity_poly.pdbx_seq_one_letter_code
_entity_poly.pdbx_strand_id
1 'polypeptide(L)'
;MARIIVNISATVFTLMLLFRALFTYIYPDTLPFDIAIIDWLVVASGSGAAISSIFCFIKKRYPDTAEFLPMFSTICYVIVLIGYAILRYTPTYQTSLSIMVTGMLVGMGWWIQCITSAANTRRSHTLNMIINTRTSPEYQKQLRNSTAFYRGMRYVPQELSEWRCNPDKDEYKNTKVPEEYRDAINGLLYILNYFEFLAQGIKFKDLDDGLLKECFSSFLRGIERRGFHMILESQKQDPAAFEGIIYLSKKWNGSSFVETHRSNPNTVELGIPYPSNEIVEKMVKGIPILEEEPAPELHLASETETQ
;
A
#
# COMPACT_ATOMS: atom_id res chain seq x y z
N MET A 1 -13.62 -7.09 -21.21
CA MET A 1 -13.57 -6.18 -22.38
C MET A 1 -12.42 -6.47 -23.34
N ALA A 2 -11.14 -6.38 -22.96
CA ALA A 2 -10.03 -6.54 -23.93
C ALA A 2 -10.01 -7.87 -24.73
N ARG A 3 -10.31 -9.02 -24.10
CA ARG A 3 -10.44 -10.31 -24.81
C ARG A 3 -11.60 -10.36 -25.81
N ILE A 4 -12.68 -9.64 -25.52
CA ILE A 4 -13.85 -9.56 -26.43
C ILE A 4 -13.45 -8.76 -27.67
N ILE A 5 -12.72 -7.67 -27.49
CA ILE A 5 -12.18 -6.85 -28.60
C ILE A 5 -11.22 -7.66 -29.47
N VAL A 6 -10.33 -8.46 -28.87
CA VAL A 6 -9.44 -9.36 -29.63
C VAL A 6 -10.25 -10.33 -30.49
N ASN A 7 -11.24 -11.00 -29.90
CA ASN A 7 -12.05 -11.98 -30.61
C ASN A 7 -12.87 -11.35 -31.74
N ILE A 8 -13.49 -10.18 -31.50
CA ILE A 8 -14.25 -9.46 -32.52
C ILE A 8 -13.33 -8.99 -33.66
N SER A 9 -12.17 -8.42 -33.35
CA SER A 9 -11.24 -7.96 -34.38
C SER A 9 -10.68 -9.13 -35.20
N ALA A 10 -10.41 -10.28 -34.56
CA ALA A 10 -9.94 -11.49 -35.24
C ALA A 10 -11.01 -12.14 -36.12
N THR A 11 -12.28 -12.16 -35.68
CA THR A 11 -13.38 -12.68 -36.50
C THR A 11 -13.66 -11.78 -37.69
N VAL A 12 -13.67 -10.45 -37.50
CA VAL A 12 -13.79 -9.48 -38.60
C VAL A 12 -12.64 -9.63 -39.58
N PHE A 13 -11.40 -9.76 -39.11
CA PHE A 13 -10.24 -9.99 -39.98
C PHE A 13 -10.38 -11.26 -40.83
N THR A 14 -10.80 -12.37 -40.21
CA THR A 14 -10.99 -13.65 -40.91
C THR A 14 -12.11 -13.57 -41.95
N LEU A 15 -13.23 -12.93 -41.61
CA LEU A 15 -14.34 -12.69 -42.53
C LEU A 15 -13.92 -11.81 -43.71
N MET A 16 -13.14 -10.75 -43.46
CA MET A 16 -12.67 -9.83 -44.51
C MET A 16 -11.64 -10.51 -45.42
N LEU A 17 -10.77 -11.38 -44.90
CA LEU A 17 -9.86 -12.19 -45.72
C LEU A 17 -10.62 -13.16 -46.63
N LEU A 18 -11.63 -13.84 -46.10
CA LEU A 18 -12.49 -14.75 -46.88
C LEU A 18 -13.26 -13.99 -47.95
N PHE A 19 -13.81 -12.82 -47.60
CA PHE A 19 -14.50 -11.94 -48.54
C PHE A 19 -13.57 -11.47 -49.65
N ARG A 20 -12.36 -10.99 -49.31
CA ARG A 20 -11.33 -10.61 -50.29
C ARG A 20 -10.98 -11.77 -51.23
N ALA A 21 -10.73 -12.97 -50.69
CA ALA A 21 -10.40 -14.15 -51.48
C ALA A 21 -11.54 -14.54 -52.44
N LEU A 22 -12.78 -14.48 -51.98
CA LEU A 22 -13.97 -14.82 -52.76
C LEU A 22 -14.16 -13.88 -53.97
N PHE A 23 -13.97 -12.57 -53.78
CA PHE A 23 -14.07 -11.60 -54.88
C PHE A 23 -12.82 -11.50 -55.76
N THR A 24 -11.66 -11.99 -55.29
CA THR A 24 -10.45 -12.06 -56.12
C THR A 24 -10.43 -13.30 -57.02
N TYR A 25 -10.88 -14.44 -56.51
CA TYR A 25 -10.73 -15.73 -57.22
C TYR A 25 -12.03 -16.32 -57.78
N ILE A 26 -13.19 -16.03 -57.17
CA ILE A 26 -14.46 -16.68 -57.52
C ILE A 26 -15.38 -15.74 -58.31
N TYR A 27 -15.45 -14.45 -57.92
CA TYR A 27 -16.32 -13.45 -58.57
C TYR A 27 -15.58 -12.16 -58.94
N PRO A 28 -14.59 -12.21 -59.87
CA PRO A 28 -13.89 -11.02 -60.32
C PRO A 28 -14.87 -10.00 -60.94
N ASP A 29 -14.63 -8.70 -60.69
CA ASP A 29 -15.34 -7.53 -61.26
C ASP A 29 -16.84 -7.40 -60.97
N THR A 30 -17.36 -8.14 -59.99
CA THR A 30 -18.77 -8.05 -59.58
C THR A 30 -19.07 -7.03 -58.48
N LEU A 31 -18.03 -6.38 -57.93
CA LEU A 31 -18.19 -5.46 -56.80
C LEU A 31 -18.57 -4.04 -57.24
N PRO A 32 -19.51 -3.37 -56.54
CA PRO A 32 -19.90 -1.99 -56.84
C PRO A 32 -18.91 -0.94 -56.30
N PHE A 33 -17.77 -1.35 -55.73
CA PHE A 33 -16.77 -0.46 -55.15
C PHE A 33 -15.34 -1.02 -55.31
N ASP A 34 -14.34 -0.16 -55.15
CA ASP A 34 -12.92 -0.50 -55.31
C ASP A 34 -12.45 -1.51 -54.23
N ILE A 35 -11.75 -2.56 -54.67
CA ILE A 35 -11.15 -3.60 -53.82
C ILE A 35 -10.17 -3.00 -52.80
N ALA A 36 -9.63 -1.80 -53.06
CA ALA A 36 -8.79 -1.04 -52.14
C ALA A 36 -9.47 -0.74 -50.79
N ILE A 37 -10.80 -0.61 -50.76
CA ILE A 37 -11.56 -0.42 -49.51
C ILE A 37 -11.52 -1.68 -48.65
N ILE A 38 -11.61 -2.85 -49.29
CA ILE A 38 -11.52 -4.15 -48.60
C ILE A 38 -10.11 -4.33 -48.03
N ASP A 39 -9.07 -3.97 -48.78
CA ASP A 39 -7.69 -4.06 -48.30
C ASP A 39 -7.45 -3.18 -47.06
N TRP A 40 -8.01 -1.96 -47.05
CA TRP A 40 -8.00 -1.09 -45.87
C TRP A 40 -8.69 -1.72 -44.66
N LEU A 41 -9.86 -2.34 -44.85
CA LEU A 41 -10.60 -3.01 -43.78
C LEU A 41 -9.86 -4.24 -43.25
N VAL A 42 -9.21 -5.00 -44.13
CA VAL A 42 -8.35 -6.15 -43.75
C VAL A 42 -7.19 -5.66 -42.90
N VAL A 43 -6.50 -4.59 -43.30
CA VAL A 43 -5.37 -4.05 -42.54
C VAL A 43 -5.83 -3.46 -41.20
N ALA A 44 -6.94 -2.72 -41.19
CA ALA A 44 -7.49 -2.13 -39.97
C ALA A 44 -7.95 -3.18 -38.95
N SER A 45 -8.60 -4.24 -39.41
CA SER A 45 -9.04 -5.34 -38.53
C SER A 45 -7.88 -6.22 -38.06
N GLY A 46 -6.93 -6.56 -38.96
CA GLY A 46 -5.76 -7.37 -38.65
C GLY A 46 -4.80 -6.69 -37.67
N SER A 47 -4.49 -5.42 -37.89
CA SER A 47 -3.68 -4.61 -36.97
C SER A 47 -4.37 -4.43 -35.62
N GLY A 48 -5.69 -4.20 -35.60
CA GLY A 48 -6.48 -4.14 -34.38
C GLY A 48 -6.42 -5.43 -33.57
N ALA A 49 -6.53 -6.60 -34.22
CA ALA A 49 -6.42 -7.90 -33.58
C ALA A 49 -5.01 -8.17 -33.02
N ALA A 50 -3.97 -7.90 -33.81
CA ALA A 50 -2.58 -8.12 -33.41
C ALA A 50 -2.18 -7.25 -32.21
N ILE A 51 -2.47 -5.95 -32.29
CA ILE A 51 -2.13 -5.00 -31.23
C ILE A 51 -2.95 -5.28 -29.96
N SER A 52 -4.25 -5.60 -30.09
CA SER A 52 -5.07 -5.98 -28.93
C SER A 52 -4.59 -7.27 -28.25
N SER A 53 -4.04 -8.21 -29.02
CA SER A 53 -3.44 -9.44 -28.50
C SER A 53 -2.17 -9.16 -27.72
N ILE A 54 -1.27 -8.34 -28.28
CA ILE A 54 -0.05 -7.88 -27.62
C ILE A 54 -0.39 -7.09 -26.35
N PHE A 55 -1.38 -6.20 -26.41
CA PHE A 55 -1.89 -5.46 -25.26
C PHE A 55 -2.31 -6.42 -24.12
N CYS A 56 -3.09 -7.47 -24.44
CA CYS A 56 -3.52 -8.44 -23.45
C CYS A 56 -2.34 -9.22 -22.85
N PHE A 57 -1.35 -9.57 -23.68
CA PHE A 57 -0.15 -10.28 -23.24
C PHE A 57 0.70 -9.42 -22.29
N ILE A 58 1.01 -8.19 -22.68
CA ILE A 58 1.81 -7.25 -21.88
C ILE A 58 1.09 -6.93 -20.58
N LYS A 59 -0.21 -6.60 -20.62
CA LYS A 59 -1.00 -6.32 -19.41
C LYS A 59 -0.98 -7.47 -18.41
N LYS A 60 -1.01 -8.72 -18.89
CA LYS A 60 -0.95 -9.91 -18.03
C LYS A 60 0.43 -10.11 -17.42
N ARG A 61 1.49 -9.85 -18.18
CA ARG A 61 2.87 -10.11 -17.75
C ARG A 61 3.47 -8.98 -16.91
N TYR A 62 3.13 -7.73 -17.23
CA TYR A 62 3.66 -6.51 -16.63
C TYR A 62 2.50 -5.60 -16.19
N PRO A 63 1.86 -5.89 -15.04
CA PRO A 63 0.70 -5.14 -14.58
C PRO A 63 1.01 -3.65 -14.33
N ASP A 64 2.26 -3.33 -13.98
CA ASP A 64 2.73 -1.96 -13.75
C ASP A 64 2.65 -1.06 -14.99
N THR A 65 2.55 -1.63 -16.19
CA THR A 65 2.43 -0.87 -17.46
C THR A 65 0.99 -0.54 -17.83
N ALA A 66 0.00 -1.07 -17.10
CA ALA A 66 -1.40 -1.10 -17.53
C ALA A 66 -2.06 0.28 -17.69
N GLU A 67 -1.62 1.29 -16.94
CA GLU A 67 -2.20 2.65 -16.97
C GLU A 67 -1.96 3.35 -18.32
N PHE A 68 -0.77 3.15 -18.89
CA PHE A 68 -0.31 3.86 -20.09
C PHE A 68 -0.29 2.99 -21.36
N LEU A 69 -0.42 1.67 -21.21
CA LEU A 69 -0.50 0.72 -22.31
C LEU A 69 -1.60 1.03 -23.36
N PRO A 70 -2.79 1.59 -23.02
CA PRO A 70 -3.82 1.94 -24.01
C PRO A 70 -3.38 3.05 -24.96
N MET A 71 -2.72 4.10 -24.46
CA MET A 71 -2.17 5.19 -25.27
C MET A 71 -1.17 4.61 -26.28
N PHE A 72 -0.28 3.73 -25.79
CA PHE A 72 0.73 3.10 -26.62
C PHE A 72 0.14 2.22 -27.74
N SER A 73 -0.80 1.35 -27.38
CA SER A 73 -1.56 0.52 -28.31
C SER A 73 -2.22 1.35 -29.42
N THR A 74 -2.71 2.53 -29.07
CA THR A 74 -3.35 3.44 -30.03
C THR A 74 -2.34 4.05 -31.00
N ILE A 75 -1.17 4.48 -30.51
CA ILE A 75 -0.09 5.02 -31.35
C ILE A 75 0.42 3.94 -32.32
N CYS A 76 0.61 2.69 -31.86
CA CYS A 76 0.94 1.56 -32.73
C CYS A 76 -0.08 1.38 -33.84
N TYR A 77 -1.35 1.43 -33.49
CA TYR A 77 -2.43 1.19 -34.43
C TYR A 77 -2.43 2.25 -35.53
N VAL A 78 -2.33 3.53 -35.15
CA VAL A 78 -2.28 4.66 -36.08
C VAL A 78 -1.06 4.56 -37.01
N ILE A 79 0.11 4.20 -36.49
CA ILE A 79 1.33 4.08 -37.31
C ILE A 79 1.22 2.94 -38.32
N VAL A 80 0.61 1.81 -37.96
CA VAL A 80 0.38 0.71 -38.90
C VAL A 80 -0.56 1.13 -40.03
N LEU A 81 -1.62 1.88 -39.72
CA LEU A 81 -2.54 2.42 -40.73
C LEU A 81 -1.86 3.43 -41.67
N ILE A 82 -1.10 4.37 -41.10
CA ILE A 82 -0.32 5.34 -41.90
C ILE A 82 0.72 4.62 -42.76
N GLY A 83 1.39 3.61 -42.21
CA GLY A 83 2.36 2.81 -42.96
C GLY A 83 1.75 2.10 -44.16
N TYR A 84 0.55 1.53 -44.00
CA TYR A 84 -0.18 0.94 -45.11
C TYR A 84 -0.57 1.99 -46.17
N ALA A 85 -1.07 3.15 -45.75
CA ALA A 85 -1.44 4.24 -46.65
C ALA A 85 -0.24 4.71 -47.50
N ILE A 86 0.91 4.94 -46.86
CA ILE A 86 2.13 5.40 -47.54
C ILE A 86 2.63 4.36 -48.53
N LEU A 87 2.74 3.10 -48.12
CA LEU A 87 3.25 2.03 -48.99
C LEU A 87 2.34 1.78 -50.20
N ARG A 88 1.03 1.97 -50.06
CA ARG A 88 0.06 1.71 -51.14
C ARG A 88 -0.08 2.88 -52.12
N TYR A 89 -0.14 4.12 -51.62
CA TYR A 89 -0.50 5.28 -52.45
C TYR A 89 0.66 6.22 -52.77
N THR A 90 1.70 6.27 -51.92
CA THR A 90 2.80 7.23 -52.05
C THR A 90 4.15 6.61 -51.65
N PRO A 91 4.69 5.65 -52.43
CA PRO A 91 5.89 4.90 -52.06
C PRO A 91 7.14 5.77 -51.91
N THR A 92 7.14 6.98 -52.47
CA THR A 92 8.22 7.98 -52.34
C THR A 92 8.56 8.31 -50.87
N TYR A 93 7.61 8.17 -49.93
CA TYR A 93 7.83 8.43 -48.51
C TYR A 93 8.26 7.21 -47.69
N GLN A 94 8.66 6.10 -48.33
CA GLN A 94 9.07 4.88 -47.64
C GLN A 94 10.22 5.10 -46.64
N THR A 95 11.21 5.93 -46.97
CA THR A 95 12.32 6.24 -46.07
C THR A 95 11.84 6.98 -44.82
N SER A 96 10.93 7.95 -44.98
CA SER A 96 10.33 8.69 -43.87
C SER A 96 9.50 7.78 -42.96
N LEU A 97 8.76 6.83 -43.53
CA LEU A 97 8.03 5.81 -42.78
C LEU A 97 8.97 4.95 -41.93
N SER A 98 10.06 4.47 -42.50
CA SER A 98 11.05 3.67 -41.77
C SER A 98 11.63 4.43 -40.57
N ILE A 99 11.97 5.71 -40.74
CA ILE A 99 12.48 6.56 -39.66
C ILE A 99 11.43 6.71 -38.54
N MET A 100 10.17 6.94 -38.89
CA MET A 100 9.07 7.07 -37.92
C MET A 100 8.87 5.78 -37.11
N VAL A 101 8.85 4.61 -37.77
CA VAL A 101 8.71 3.31 -37.12
C VAL A 101 9.90 3.04 -36.19
N THR A 102 11.13 3.30 -36.64
CA THR A 102 12.33 3.13 -35.80
C THR A 102 12.29 4.03 -34.56
N GLY A 103 11.96 5.31 -34.72
CA GLY A 103 11.86 6.25 -33.59
C GLY A 103 10.82 5.82 -32.56
N MET A 104 9.69 5.30 -33.02
CA MET A 104 8.65 4.76 -32.16
C MET A 104 9.14 3.55 -31.36
N LEU A 105 9.78 2.56 -32.01
CA LEU A 105 10.32 1.38 -31.34
C LEU A 105 11.38 1.73 -30.28
N VAL A 106 12.22 2.73 -30.55
CA VAL A 106 13.21 3.22 -29.58
C VAL A 106 12.51 3.90 -28.39
N GLY A 107 11.56 4.80 -28.66
CA GLY A 107 10.80 5.49 -27.62
C GLY A 107 10.03 4.51 -26.72
N MET A 108 9.50 3.43 -27.29
CA MET A 108 8.88 2.31 -26.57
C MET A 108 9.84 1.63 -25.62
N GLY A 109 11.05 1.33 -26.08
CA GLY A 109 12.08 0.67 -25.26
C GLY A 109 12.39 1.49 -24.02
N TRP A 110 12.66 2.78 -24.19
CA TRP A 110 12.93 3.69 -23.07
C TRP A 110 11.74 3.85 -22.14
N TRP A 111 10.54 3.93 -22.68
CA TRP A 111 9.34 4.05 -21.88
C TRP A 111 9.08 2.80 -21.00
N ILE A 112 9.14 1.59 -21.57
CA ILE A 112 9.02 0.33 -20.80
C ILE A 112 10.10 0.27 -19.72
N GLN A 113 11.32 0.67 -20.07
CA GLN A 113 12.44 0.71 -19.14
C GLN A 113 12.19 1.68 -17.99
N CYS A 114 11.72 2.90 -18.25
CA CYS A 114 11.39 3.88 -17.21
C CYS A 114 10.32 3.35 -16.24
N ILE A 115 9.25 2.73 -16.74
CA ILE A 115 8.19 2.18 -15.88
C ILE A 115 8.71 1.01 -15.05
N THR A 116 9.41 0.07 -15.69
CA THR A 116 9.94 -1.12 -15.01
C THR A 116 10.97 -0.71 -13.97
N SER A 117 11.82 0.26 -14.29
CA SER A 117 12.78 0.84 -13.35
C SER A 117 12.08 1.51 -12.17
N ALA A 118 11.08 2.36 -12.41
CA ALA A 118 10.31 3.00 -11.34
C ALA A 118 9.62 1.98 -10.43
N ALA A 119 9.01 0.93 -11.00
CA ALA A 119 8.39 -0.15 -10.23
C ALA A 119 9.42 -0.94 -9.40
N ASN A 120 10.58 -1.26 -9.98
CA ASN A 120 11.66 -1.96 -9.27
C ASN A 120 12.24 -1.09 -8.15
N THR A 121 12.42 0.22 -8.37
CA THR A 121 12.89 1.16 -7.35
C THR A 121 11.91 1.21 -6.18
N ARG A 122 10.61 1.32 -6.43
CA ARG A 122 9.58 1.28 -5.35
C ARG A 122 9.64 -0.02 -4.56
N ARG A 123 9.71 -1.18 -5.24
CA ARG A 123 9.83 -2.49 -4.59
C ARG A 123 11.09 -2.60 -3.75
N SER A 124 12.22 -2.14 -4.27
CA SER A 124 13.51 -2.17 -3.57
C SER A 124 13.50 -1.27 -2.33
N HIS A 125 12.97 -0.04 -2.47
CA HIS A 125 12.79 0.87 -1.33
C HIS A 125 11.88 0.27 -0.26
N THR A 126 10.77 -0.35 -0.67
CA THR A 126 9.84 -1.02 0.24
C THR A 126 10.47 -2.21 0.95
N LEU A 127 11.23 -3.04 0.23
CA LEU A 127 11.98 -4.15 0.82
C LEU A 127 12.99 -3.65 1.86
N ASN A 128 13.72 -2.58 1.56
CA ASN A 128 14.65 -1.98 2.52
C ASN A 128 13.92 -1.50 3.78
N MET A 129 12.76 -0.86 3.65
CA MET A 129 11.93 -0.47 4.79
C MET A 129 11.51 -1.68 5.63
N ILE A 130 11.05 -2.76 4.99
CA ILE A 130 10.67 -4.00 5.67
C ILE A 130 11.87 -4.63 6.37
N ILE A 131 13.03 -4.74 5.70
CA ILE A 131 14.25 -5.30 6.27
C ILE A 131 14.68 -4.47 7.49
N ASN A 132 14.65 -3.15 7.38
CA ASN A 132 15.00 -2.24 8.48
C ASN A 132 14.12 -2.45 9.71
N THR A 133 12.82 -2.78 9.55
CA THR A 133 12.00 -3.14 10.74
C THR A 133 12.52 -4.38 11.46
N ARG A 134 13.21 -5.29 10.76
CA ARG A 134 13.72 -6.55 11.33
C ARG A 134 15.14 -6.43 11.85
N THR A 135 15.96 -5.58 11.24
CA THR A 135 17.40 -5.46 11.55
C THR A 135 17.73 -4.25 12.41
N SER A 136 16.91 -3.19 12.42
CA SER A 136 17.15 -2.02 13.27
C SER A 136 17.00 -2.38 14.75
N PRO A 137 18.06 -2.21 15.56
CA PRO A 137 17.99 -2.47 17.00
C PRO A 137 17.02 -1.52 17.71
N GLU A 138 16.86 -0.28 17.22
CA GLU A 138 15.92 0.71 17.74
C GLU A 138 14.48 0.24 17.55
N TYR A 139 14.10 -0.12 16.31
CA TYR A 139 12.76 -0.61 16.04
C TYR A 139 12.46 -1.87 16.85
N GLN A 140 13.41 -2.81 16.90
CA GLN A 140 13.26 -4.04 17.67
C GLN A 140 13.18 -3.79 19.18
N LYS A 141 13.89 -2.81 19.71
CA LYS A 141 13.78 -2.39 21.12
C LYS A 141 12.39 -1.84 21.40
N GLN A 142 11.89 -0.90 20.60
CA GLN A 142 10.56 -0.31 20.79
C GLN A 142 9.43 -1.33 20.61
N LEU A 143 9.59 -2.25 19.66
CA LEU A 143 8.68 -3.37 19.49
C LEU A 143 8.68 -4.31 20.71
N ARG A 144 9.86 -4.66 21.26
CA ARG A 144 9.94 -5.47 22.49
C ARG A 144 9.31 -4.77 23.69
N ASN A 145 9.60 -3.48 23.88
CA ASN A 145 9.03 -2.68 24.96
C ASN A 145 7.50 -2.67 24.89
N SER A 146 6.92 -2.39 23.72
CA SER A 146 5.46 -2.41 23.54
C SER A 146 4.86 -3.81 23.71
N THR A 147 5.51 -4.84 23.17
CA THR A 147 5.00 -6.22 23.22
C THR A 147 5.18 -6.90 24.57
N ALA A 148 6.03 -6.39 25.46
CA ALA A 148 6.17 -6.88 26.82
C ALA A 148 4.83 -6.83 27.59
N PHE A 149 4.10 -5.73 27.44
CA PHE A 149 2.85 -5.51 28.18
C PHE A 149 1.59 -5.62 27.31
N TYR A 150 1.64 -5.16 26.06
CA TYR A 150 0.47 -5.05 25.18
C TYR A 150 0.30 -6.24 24.24
N ARG A 151 0.75 -7.44 24.61
CA ARG A 151 0.56 -8.64 23.77
C ARG A 151 -0.87 -9.18 23.89
N GLY A 152 -1.39 -9.70 22.77
CA GLY A 152 -2.71 -10.33 22.71
C GLY A 152 -3.85 -9.31 22.69
N MET A 153 -4.89 -9.56 23.49
CA MET A 153 -6.07 -8.68 23.64
C MET A 153 -5.86 -7.63 24.73
N ARG A 154 -4.63 -7.11 24.92
CA ARG A 154 -4.34 -6.05 25.88
C ARG A 154 -4.18 -4.71 25.18
N TYR A 155 -4.59 -3.61 25.80
CA TYR A 155 -4.50 -2.27 25.23
C TYR A 155 -4.08 -1.23 26.27
N VAL A 156 -3.65 -0.03 25.81
CA VAL A 156 -3.28 1.08 26.68
C VAL A 156 -4.53 1.77 27.24
N PRO A 157 -4.72 1.83 28.57
CA PRO A 157 -5.85 2.54 29.19
C PRO A 157 -5.95 3.99 28.73
N GLN A 158 -7.17 4.56 28.82
CA GLN A 158 -7.43 5.92 28.36
C GLN A 158 -6.63 6.94 29.16
N GLU A 159 -6.53 6.80 30.48
CA GLU A 159 -5.87 7.74 31.37
C GLU A 159 -4.36 7.81 31.09
N LEU A 160 -3.72 6.67 30.81
CA LEU A 160 -2.30 6.62 30.45
C LEU A 160 -2.06 7.15 29.03
N SER A 161 -3.04 7.00 28.14
CA SER A 161 -2.99 7.60 26.81
C SER A 161 -3.10 9.12 26.89
N GLU A 162 -4.03 9.64 27.70
CA GLU A 162 -4.24 11.07 27.91
C GLU A 162 -3.05 11.71 28.64
N TRP A 163 -2.52 11.07 29.69
CA TRP A 163 -1.28 11.46 30.36
C TRP A 163 -0.12 11.61 29.37
N ARG A 164 0.02 10.66 28.44
CA ARG A 164 1.10 10.70 27.45
C ARG A 164 0.92 11.80 26.41
N CYS A 165 -0.31 12.08 25.99
CA CYS A 165 -0.63 13.10 25.01
C CYS A 165 -0.61 14.53 25.61
N ASN A 166 -1.01 14.68 26.88
CA ASN A 166 -1.13 15.94 27.61
C ASN A 166 -0.60 15.80 29.05
N PRO A 167 0.73 15.72 29.24
CA PRO A 167 1.31 15.53 30.57
C PRO A 167 1.12 16.74 31.50
N ASP A 168 0.88 17.93 30.95
CA ASP A 168 0.78 19.19 31.72
C ASP A 168 -0.59 19.41 32.38
N LYS A 169 -1.57 18.54 32.13
CA LYS A 169 -2.92 18.63 32.73
C LYS A 169 -2.82 18.50 34.25
N ASP A 170 -3.57 19.30 35.00
CA ASP A 170 -3.51 19.34 36.47
C ASP A 170 -3.74 17.96 37.12
N GLU A 171 -4.61 17.14 36.52
CA GLU A 171 -4.93 15.77 36.96
C GLU A 171 -3.71 14.83 36.92
N TYR A 172 -2.70 15.16 36.11
CA TYR A 172 -1.56 14.28 35.81
C TYR A 172 -0.23 14.76 36.38
N LYS A 173 -0.18 15.96 36.99
CA LYS A 173 1.05 16.54 37.57
C LYS A 173 1.71 15.66 38.63
N ASN A 174 0.91 14.93 39.40
CA ASN A 174 1.39 14.03 40.45
C ASN A 174 1.47 12.56 40.01
N THR A 175 1.20 12.27 38.73
CA THR A 175 1.19 10.90 38.23
C THR A 175 2.60 10.32 38.22
N LYS A 176 2.76 9.16 38.88
CA LYS A 176 4.02 8.40 38.89
C LYS A 176 3.84 7.12 38.07
N VAL A 177 4.24 7.19 36.80
CA VAL A 177 4.29 6.01 35.93
C VAL A 177 5.69 5.37 36.01
N PRO A 178 5.82 4.10 36.41
CA PRO A 178 7.09 3.39 36.36
C PRO A 178 7.69 3.37 34.96
N GLU A 179 9.02 3.35 34.90
CA GLU A 179 9.76 3.46 33.62
C GLU A 179 9.36 2.37 32.62
N GLU A 180 9.10 1.15 33.08
CA GLU A 180 8.70 0.03 32.23
C GLU A 180 7.40 0.30 31.46
N TYR A 181 6.39 0.87 32.12
CA TYR A 181 5.12 1.23 31.47
C TYR A 181 5.30 2.42 30.53
N ARG A 182 6.06 3.43 30.96
CA ARG A 182 6.39 4.59 30.11
C ARG A 182 7.08 4.15 28.83
N ASP A 183 8.06 3.27 28.93
CA ASP A 183 8.82 2.74 27.80
C ASP A 183 7.96 1.90 26.85
N ALA A 184 6.99 1.17 27.39
CA ALA A 184 6.06 0.39 26.59
C ALA A 184 5.07 1.26 25.81
N ILE A 185 4.54 2.30 26.45
CA ILE A 185 3.65 3.29 25.81
C ILE A 185 4.42 4.05 24.72
N ASN A 186 5.64 4.50 25.02
CA ASN A 186 6.51 5.16 24.03
C ASN A 186 6.87 4.22 22.88
N GLY A 187 7.12 2.94 23.18
CA GLY A 187 7.34 1.92 22.16
C GLY A 187 6.13 1.75 21.24
N LEU A 188 4.91 1.71 21.79
CA LEU A 188 3.70 1.61 20.98
C LEU A 188 3.50 2.85 20.11
N LEU A 189 3.69 4.05 20.67
CA LEU A 189 3.64 5.31 19.91
C LEU A 189 4.64 5.32 18.75
N TYR A 190 5.86 4.85 18.98
CA TYR A 190 6.88 4.73 17.95
C TYR A 190 6.42 3.83 16.80
N ILE A 191 5.81 2.68 17.11
CA ILE A 191 5.27 1.78 16.09
C ILE A 191 4.08 2.41 15.36
N LEU A 192 3.18 3.12 16.05
CA LEU A 192 2.09 3.86 15.41
C LEU A 192 2.63 4.90 14.42
N ASN A 193 3.59 5.73 14.85
CA ASN A 193 4.23 6.73 13.98
C ASN A 193 4.91 6.10 12.76
N TYR A 194 5.51 4.93 12.93
CA TYR A 194 6.08 4.17 11.81
C TYR A 194 5.00 3.79 10.77
N PHE A 195 3.83 3.31 11.20
CA PHE A 195 2.73 3.00 10.27
C PHE A 195 2.10 4.24 9.65
N GLU A 196 2.05 5.36 10.38
CA GLU A 196 1.63 6.63 9.80
C GLU A 196 2.57 7.05 8.66
N PHE A 197 3.89 6.95 8.86
CA PHE A 197 4.87 7.20 7.81
C PHE A 197 4.70 6.26 6.61
N LEU A 198 4.49 4.96 6.84
CA LEU A 198 4.21 4.00 5.76
C LEU A 198 2.95 4.36 4.98
N ALA A 199 1.91 4.83 5.66
CA ALA A 199 0.66 5.24 5.03
C ALA A 199 0.89 6.39 4.04
N GLN A 200 1.68 7.38 4.43
CA GLN A 200 2.03 8.50 3.57
C GLN A 200 2.86 8.01 2.36
N GLY A 201 3.86 7.15 2.57
CA GLY A 201 4.65 6.59 1.47
C GLY A 201 3.81 5.78 0.46
N ILE A 202 2.74 5.13 0.91
CA ILE A 202 1.77 4.47 0.02
C ILE A 202 0.89 5.50 -0.72
N LYS A 203 0.41 6.55 -0.02
CA LYS A 203 -0.42 7.61 -0.62
C LYS A 203 0.32 8.33 -1.76
N PHE A 204 1.62 8.59 -1.61
CA PHE A 204 2.45 9.23 -2.62
C PHE A 204 3.02 8.28 -3.68
N LYS A 205 2.63 6.99 -3.67
CA LYS A 205 3.13 5.95 -4.58
C LYS A 205 4.66 5.74 -4.52
N ASP A 206 5.30 6.01 -3.38
CA ASP A 206 6.72 5.75 -3.16
C ASP A 206 7.00 4.34 -2.62
N LEU A 207 5.97 3.72 -2.04
CA LEU A 207 6.02 2.37 -1.49
C LEU A 207 5.07 1.41 -2.23
N ASP A 208 5.48 0.14 -2.28
CA ASP A 208 4.69 -0.96 -2.84
C ASP A 208 3.66 -1.42 -1.79
N ASP A 209 2.42 -0.95 -1.98
CA ASP A 209 1.26 -1.26 -1.15
C ASP A 209 0.98 -2.76 -1.05
N GLY A 210 1.15 -3.51 -2.15
CA GLY A 210 0.87 -4.94 -2.18
C GLY A 210 1.85 -5.70 -1.28
N LEU A 211 3.14 -5.40 -1.40
CA LEU A 211 4.18 -6.02 -0.58
C LEU A 211 4.02 -5.68 0.91
N LEU A 212 3.70 -4.42 1.24
CA LEU A 212 3.47 -4.00 2.62
C LEU A 212 2.23 -4.66 3.22
N LYS A 213 1.14 -4.79 2.45
CA LYS A 213 -0.08 -5.48 2.90
C LYS A 213 0.19 -6.93 3.29
N GLU A 214 0.93 -7.68 2.46
CA GLU A 214 1.29 -9.07 2.76
C GLU A 214 2.14 -9.20 4.03
N CYS A 215 3.02 -8.22 4.29
CA CYS A 215 3.89 -8.26 5.47
C CYS A 215 3.22 -7.77 6.76
N PHE A 216 2.34 -6.76 6.68
CA PHE A 216 1.92 -5.99 7.85
C PHE A 216 0.41 -5.93 8.09
N SER A 217 -0.46 -6.41 7.19
CA SER A 217 -1.92 -6.29 7.35
C SER A 217 -2.46 -6.81 8.70
N SER A 218 -2.04 -8.02 9.08
CA SER A 218 -2.40 -8.64 10.37
C SER A 218 -1.80 -7.89 11.57
N PHE A 219 -0.55 -7.44 11.42
CA PHE A 219 0.16 -6.69 12.47
C PHE A 219 -0.51 -5.33 12.74
N LEU A 220 -0.87 -4.61 11.67
CA LEU A 220 -1.53 -3.31 11.73
C LEU A 220 -2.86 -3.40 12.50
N ARG A 221 -3.68 -4.42 12.23
CA ARG A 221 -4.94 -4.63 12.97
C ARG A 221 -4.72 -4.75 14.47
N GLY A 222 -3.66 -5.45 14.88
CA GLY A 222 -3.30 -5.60 16.27
C GLY A 222 -2.81 -4.30 16.90
N ILE A 223 -2.00 -3.52 16.19
CA ILE A 223 -1.45 -2.24 16.65
C ILE A 223 -2.52 -1.17 16.78
N GLU A 224 -3.40 -1.03 15.78
CA GLU A 224 -4.51 -0.06 15.79
C GLU A 224 -5.39 -0.26 17.03
N ARG A 225 -5.74 -1.51 17.35
CA ARG A 225 -6.53 -1.82 18.55
C ARG A 225 -5.78 -1.47 19.84
N ARG A 226 -4.51 -1.86 19.97
CA ARG A 226 -3.70 -1.61 21.18
C ARG A 226 -3.53 -0.11 21.45
N GLY A 227 -3.34 0.66 20.38
CA GLY A 227 -3.17 2.11 20.40
C GLY A 227 -4.47 2.89 20.26
N PHE A 228 -5.65 2.25 20.39
CA PHE A 228 -6.94 2.88 20.12
C PHE A 228 -7.13 4.20 20.89
N HIS A 229 -6.95 4.18 22.20
CA HIS A 229 -7.08 5.39 23.02
C HIS A 229 -5.99 6.41 22.68
N MET A 230 -4.76 5.99 22.42
CA MET A 230 -3.68 6.92 22.02
C MET A 230 -3.99 7.66 20.71
N ILE A 231 -4.59 6.96 19.74
CA ILE A 231 -5.02 7.55 18.46
C ILE A 231 -6.13 8.58 18.73
N LEU A 232 -7.15 8.21 19.52
CA LEU A 232 -8.25 9.12 19.85
C LEU A 232 -7.80 10.36 20.62
N GLU A 233 -6.95 10.20 21.64
CA GLU A 233 -6.42 11.32 22.42
C GLU A 233 -5.55 12.25 21.57
N SER A 234 -4.74 11.69 20.66
CA SER A 234 -3.97 12.50 19.70
C SER A 234 -4.89 13.26 18.73
N GLN A 235 -6.00 12.64 18.31
CA GLN A 235 -6.99 13.26 17.41
C GLN A 235 -7.82 14.38 18.05
N LYS A 236 -7.90 14.43 19.39
CA LYS A 236 -8.49 15.58 20.08
C LYS A 236 -7.64 16.85 19.93
N GLN A 237 -6.32 16.70 19.80
CA GLN A 237 -5.40 17.83 19.60
C GLN A 237 -5.26 18.17 18.11
N ASP A 238 -5.06 17.16 17.28
CA ASP A 238 -4.96 17.30 15.83
C ASP A 238 -5.84 16.25 15.14
N PRO A 239 -6.98 16.66 14.54
CA PRO A 239 -7.88 15.73 13.85
C PRO A 239 -7.21 14.89 12.75
N ALA A 240 -6.09 15.35 12.17
CA ALA A 240 -5.34 14.64 11.15
C ALA A 240 -4.35 13.60 11.73
N ALA A 241 -4.11 13.59 13.04
CA ALA A 241 -3.21 12.65 13.68
C ALA A 241 -3.67 11.20 13.42
N PHE A 242 -2.73 10.36 12.97
CA PHE A 242 -2.93 8.94 12.69
C PHE A 242 -4.04 8.62 11.66
N GLU A 243 -4.42 9.59 10.81
CA GLU A 243 -5.38 9.34 9.72
C GLU A 243 -4.82 8.31 8.71
N GLY A 244 -3.50 8.27 8.52
CA GLY A 244 -2.84 7.28 7.68
C GLY A 244 -3.04 5.85 8.17
N ILE A 245 -2.95 5.61 9.47
CA ILE A 245 -3.24 4.28 10.07
C ILE A 245 -4.69 3.86 9.78
N ILE A 246 -5.65 4.76 10.00
CA ILE A 246 -7.07 4.51 9.74
C ILE A 246 -7.29 4.17 8.26
N TYR A 247 -6.68 4.95 7.37
CA TYR A 247 -6.69 4.70 5.94
C TYR A 247 -6.11 3.32 5.58
N LEU A 248 -4.95 2.94 6.12
CA LEU A 248 -4.34 1.64 5.87
C LEU A 248 -5.19 0.48 6.39
N SER A 249 -5.75 0.59 7.59
CA SER A 249 -6.62 -0.45 8.14
C SER A 249 -7.86 -0.66 7.26
N LYS A 250 -8.52 0.40 6.79
CA LYS A 250 -9.63 0.29 5.83
C LYS A 250 -9.19 -0.37 4.54
N LYS A 251 -8.08 0.10 3.96
CA LYS A 251 -7.59 -0.37 2.67
C LYS A 251 -7.17 -1.84 2.70
N TRP A 252 -6.54 -2.28 3.78
CA TRP A 252 -5.99 -3.64 3.88
C TRP A 252 -6.98 -4.64 4.49
N ASN A 253 -7.75 -4.22 5.50
CA ASN A 253 -8.61 -5.08 6.31
C ASN A 253 -10.12 -4.85 6.09
N GLY A 254 -10.51 -3.87 5.27
CA GLY A 254 -11.90 -3.54 4.95
C GLY A 254 -12.59 -2.60 5.95
N SER A 255 -12.08 -2.50 7.18
CA SER A 255 -12.59 -1.61 8.22
C SER A 255 -11.47 -1.13 9.14
N SER A 256 -11.63 0.05 9.73
CA SER A 256 -10.77 0.57 10.80
C SER A 256 -11.43 0.30 12.16
N PHE A 257 -10.66 -0.25 13.09
CA PHE A 257 -11.16 -0.47 14.45
C PHE A 257 -11.47 0.86 15.16
N VAL A 258 -10.63 1.88 14.93
CA VAL A 258 -10.81 3.22 15.49
C VAL A 258 -12.10 3.86 14.99
N GLU A 259 -12.36 3.81 13.68
CA GLU A 259 -13.57 4.42 13.11
C GLU A 259 -14.85 3.75 13.61
N THR A 260 -14.88 2.41 13.64
CA THR A 260 -16.05 1.66 14.09
C THR A 260 -16.41 1.96 15.55
N HIS A 261 -15.41 2.17 16.40
CA HIS A 261 -15.60 2.30 17.84
C HIS A 261 -15.41 3.73 18.37
N ARG A 262 -15.19 4.73 17.50
CA ARG A 262 -15.00 6.13 17.92
C ARG A 262 -16.18 6.66 18.75
N SER A 263 -17.41 6.29 18.39
CA SER A 263 -18.64 6.73 19.07
C SER A 263 -18.90 6.00 20.40
N ASN A 264 -18.30 4.81 20.58
CA ASN A 264 -18.42 4.03 21.81
C ASN A 264 -17.05 3.42 22.17
N PRO A 265 -16.17 4.17 22.85
CA PRO A 265 -14.78 3.76 23.08
C PRO A 265 -14.61 2.64 24.11
N ASN A 266 -15.65 2.32 24.89
CA ASN A 266 -15.60 1.29 25.93
C ASN A 266 -16.32 0.01 25.49
N THR A 267 -15.84 -0.62 24.41
CA THR A 267 -16.37 -1.91 23.94
C THR A 267 -15.61 -3.10 24.51
N VAL A 268 -16.33 -4.21 24.72
CA VAL A 268 -15.73 -5.51 25.10
C VAL A 268 -14.71 -5.99 24.05
N GLU A 269 -14.84 -5.53 22.80
CA GLU A 269 -13.95 -5.87 21.68
C GLU A 269 -12.54 -5.26 21.78
N LEU A 270 -12.35 -4.19 22.57
CA LEU A 270 -11.02 -3.60 22.80
C LEU A 270 -10.09 -4.57 23.52
N GLY A 271 -10.67 -5.41 24.39
CA GLY A 271 -9.97 -6.40 25.19
C GLY A 271 -9.79 -5.94 26.64
N ILE A 272 -8.62 -6.21 27.21
CA ILE A 272 -8.30 -6.01 28.62
C ILE A 272 -7.37 -4.81 28.75
N PRO A 273 -7.73 -3.76 29.51
CA PRO A 273 -6.81 -2.66 29.78
C PRO A 273 -5.60 -3.19 30.56
N TYR A 274 -4.40 -2.78 30.16
CA TYR A 274 -3.18 -3.10 30.89
C TYR A 274 -2.29 -1.87 31.05
N PRO A 275 -1.92 -1.44 32.26
CA PRO A 275 -2.24 -2.01 33.57
C PRO A 275 -3.74 -2.03 33.86
N SER A 276 -4.17 -2.79 34.88
CA SER A 276 -5.56 -2.79 35.33
C SER A 276 -5.97 -1.40 35.84
N ASN A 277 -7.26 -1.07 35.75
CA ASN A 277 -7.78 0.24 36.15
C ASN A 277 -7.39 0.62 37.60
N GLU A 278 -7.35 -0.34 38.52
CA GLU A 278 -6.94 -0.10 39.91
C GLU A 278 -5.46 0.35 40.02
N ILE A 279 -4.58 -0.26 39.22
CA ILE A 279 -3.16 0.11 39.16
C ILE A 279 -3.01 1.49 38.52
N VAL A 280 -3.77 1.76 37.45
CA VAL A 280 -3.79 3.07 36.77
C VAL A 280 -4.25 4.16 37.75
N GLU A 281 -5.29 3.92 38.53
CA GLU A 281 -5.73 4.87 39.56
C GLU A 281 -4.66 5.16 40.60
N LYS A 282 -3.93 4.13 41.06
CA LYS A 282 -2.80 4.31 41.99
C LYS A 282 -1.69 5.15 41.35
N MET A 283 -1.36 4.90 40.09
CA MET A 283 -0.38 5.68 39.32
C MET A 283 -0.79 7.15 39.19
N VAL A 284 -2.04 7.41 38.81
CA VAL A 284 -2.59 8.77 38.62
C VAL A 284 -2.61 9.54 39.94
N LYS A 285 -2.98 8.87 41.04
CA LYS A 285 -2.95 9.42 42.41
C LYS A 285 -1.53 9.58 42.99
N GLY A 286 -0.49 9.10 42.30
CA GLY A 286 0.91 9.19 42.73
C GLY A 286 1.29 8.20 43.84
N ILE A 287 0.47 7.18 44.07
CA ILE A 287 0.70 6.14 45.08
C ILE A 287 1.66 5.08 44.50
N PRO A 288 2.76 4.72 45.19
CA PRO A 288 3.67 3.68 44.72
C PRO A 288 2.95 2.33 44.58
N ILE A 289 3.27 1.58 43.52
CA ILE A 289 2.60 0.32 43.14
C ILE A 289 3.08 -0.87 43.98
N LEU A 290 4.26 -0.74 44.59
CA LEU A 290 4.83 -1.69 45.54
C LEU A 290 4.89 -1.02 46.91
N GLU A 291 4.32 -1.66 47.93
CA GLU A 291 4.81 -1.47 49.30
C GLU A 291 6.27 -1.95 49.28
N GLU A 292 7.22 -1.05 49.51
CA GLU A 292 8.54 -1.49 49.95
C GLU A 292 8.30 -2.24 51.27
N GLU A 293 8.42 -3.56 51.28
CA GLU A 293 8.48 -4.30 52.55
C GLU A 293 9.58 -3.63 53.38
N PRO A 294 9.27 -3.10 54.58
CA PRO A 294 10.32 -2.58 55.43
C PRO A 294 11.29 -3.73 55.68
N ALA A 295 12.55 -3.52 55.30
CA ALA A 295 13.62 -4.46 55.57
C ALA A 295 13.49 -4.91 57.04
N PRO A 296 13.47 -6.22 57.33
CA PRO A 296 13.27 -6.68 58.70
C PRO A 296 14.32 -6.00 59.56
N GLU A 297 13.84 -5.26 60.57
CA GLU A 297 14.68 -4.59 61.55
C GLU A 297 15.68 -5.62 62.06
N LEU A 298 16.94 -5.44 61.69
CA LEU A 298 18.03 -6.20 62.24
C LEU A 298 18.07 -5.79 63.71
N HIS A 299 17.46 -6.59 64.59
CA HIS A 299 17.55 -6.40 66.03
C HIS A 299 19.03 -6.38 66.41
N LEU A 300 19.55 -5.16 66.59
CA LEU A 300 20.77 -4.89 67.31
C LEU A 300 20.54 -5.36 68.74
N ALA A 301 20.99 -6.57 69.04
CA ALA A 301 21.22 -7.01 70.40
C ALA A 301 22.50 -6.32 70.93
N SER A 302 22.39 -5.04 71.27
CA SER A 302 23.01 -4.49 72.48
C SER A 302 22.21 -5.07 73.66
N GLU A 303 22.71 -5.59 74.76
CA GLU A 303 23.97 -5.54 75.48
C GLU A 303 23.84 -6.66 76.53
N THR A 304 24.94 -7.29 76.96
CA THR A 304 25.16 -7.44 78.41
C THR A 304 26.64 -7.65 78.67
N GLU A 305 27.22 -6.56 79.14
CA GLU A 305 28.41 -6.43 79.94
C GLU A 305 28.62 -7.52 81.01
N THR A 306 29.90 -7.62 81.39
CA THR A 306 30.49 -7.79 82.74
C THR A 306 31.13 -9.12 83.17
N GLN A 307 32.42 -8.93 83.49
CA GLN A 307 33.37 -9.66 84.36
C GLN A 307 34.30 -10.70 83.73
#